data_AF-C6LKS3-F1
#
_entry.id   AF-C6LKS3-F1
#
_cell.length_a   1.000
_cell.length_b   1.000
_cell.length_c   1.000
_cell.angle_alpha   90.00
_cell.angle_beta   90.00
_cell.angle_gamma   90.00
#
_symmetry.space_group_name_H-M   'P 1'
#
loop_
_entity.id
_entity.type
_entity.pdbx_description
1 polymer ?
#
loop_
_entity_poly.entity_id
_entity_poly.type
_entity_poly.pdbx_seq_one_letter_code
_entity_poly.pdbx_strand_id
1 'polypeptide(L)'
;MKKKVICLLPNGYFCAIILAIWGVDSMGKRRAFYSLFLRDSNKPGGNACVPGVRTIHREGMLAFPGGELYARRGKGNFPSGACRGNERVSVSLRIHRAGCAPHTNTSGKAGWTMKAFLILEDGTVFTGQSIGADREVISEIVFNTSMTGYLEVLTDPSYAGQAVVMTYPLIGNYGICTKDMESERPWPDAYIVRELSRIPSNFRSEGTIQDFLLKYNIPGISGIDTRALTKILREKGTMNGMLTTNEKFCLEEVLPQIAAYRTGKVVEKVTCAEKYVLEGDGPKVALLDLGAKRNIARSLNARGCQVTVYPALTKAEEIIADAPDGIMLSNGPGDPKECVSIIEEIRKLYQTDIPIFAICLGHQLMALANGADTYKMKYGHRGGNHPVKDLKTGRVYISSQNHGYVVDTKNLDASVAVPAFTNVNDGTNEGLAYTGKNIFTVQFHPEACPGPQDSGYLFDRFMKMMEVDR
;
A
#
# COMPACT_ATOMS: atom_id res chain seq x y z
N MET A 1 14.33 -49.76 12.06
CA MET A 1 13.16 -48.86 11.87
C MET A 1 13.12 -48.41 10.41
N LYS A 2 12.04 -48.72 9.68
CA LYS A 2 11.82 -48.19 8.32
C LYS A 2 11.15 -46.81 8.45
N LYS A 3 11.88 -45.72 8.19
CA LYS A 3 11.26 -44.40 8.03
C LYS A 3 10.87 -44.24 6.56
N LYS A 4 9.58 -44.00 6.29
CA LYS A 4 9.09 -43.57 4.99
C LYS A 4 9.10 -42.04 4.97
N VAL A 5 9.77 -41.46 3.99
CA VAL A 5 9.63 -40.03 3.66
C VAL A 5 8.91 -39.96 2.32
N ILE A 6 7.79 -39.23 2.29
CA ILE A 6 7.01 -38.98 1.08
C ILE A 6 7.28 -37.53 0.69
N CYS A 7 7.88 -37.32 -0.48
CA CYS A 7 8.04 -35.99 -1.08
C CYS A 7 7.11 -35.87 -2.29
N LEU A 8 6.33 -34.79 -2.32
CA LEU A 8 5.55 -34.38 -3.49
C LEU A 8 6.42 -33.45 -4.34
N LEU A 9 6.61 -33.80 -5.63
CA LEU A 9 7.31 -32.95 -6.57
C LEU A 9 6.38 -31.82 -7.08
N PRO A 10 6.94 -30.67 -7.52
CA PRO A 10 6.16 -29.45 -7.78
C PRO A 10 5.11 -29.55 -8.90
N ASN A 11 5.12 -30.63 -9.69
CA ASN A 11 4.26 -30.78 -10.86
C ASN A 11 3.21 -31.90 -10.74
N GLY A 12 2.87 -32.39 -9.54
CA GLY A 12 1.64 -33.17 -9.29
C GLY A 12 1.52 -34.59 -9.90
N TYR A 13 2.40 -35.01 -10.81
CA TYR A 13 2.25 -36.28 -11.55
C TYR A 13 3.05 -37.48 -10.99
N PHE A 14 3.98 -37.28 -10.06
CA PHE A 14 4.79 -38.38 -9.52
C PHE A 14 5.01 -38.25 -8.02
N CYS A 15 4.84 -39.38 -7.32
CA CYS A 15 5.17 -39.52 -5.91
C CYS A 15 6.49 -40.28 -5.77
N ALA A 16 7.46 -39.70 -5.06
CA ALA A 16 8.73 -40.33 -4.78
C ALA A 16 8.73 -40.89 -3.34
N ILE A 17 8.94 -42.21 -3.21
CA ILE A 17 9.13 -42.86 -1.91
C ILE A 17 10.61 -43.17 -1.74
N ILE A 18 11.22 -42.59 -0.71
CA ILE A 18 12.57 -42.93 -0.28
C ILE A 18 12.47 -43.85 0.94
N LEU A 19 12.96 -45.08 0.78
CA LEU A 19 13.11 -46.04 1.87
C LEU A 19 14.57 -46.07 2.33
N ALA A 20 14.80 -45.67 3.58
CA ALA A 20 16.08 -45.81 4.25
C ALA A 20 16.11 -47.13 5.03
N ILE A 21 17.00 -48.04 4.65
CA ILE A 21 17.26 -49.29 5.38
C ILE A 21 18.65 -49.21 6.00
N TRP A 22 18.70 -49.41 7.31
CA TRP A 22 19.95 -49.44 8.07
C TRP A 22 20.44 -50.88 8.17
N GLY A 23 21.64 -51.13 7.67
CA GLY A 23 22.31 -52.42 7.74
C GLY A 23 23.73 -52.28 8.28
N VAL A 24 24.27 -53.38 8.81
CA VAL A 24 25.67 -53.49 9.21
C VAL A 24 26.38 -54.29 8.13
N ASP A 25 27.45 -53.75 7.56
CA ASP A 25 28.23 -54.47 6.54
C ASP A 25 29.08 -55.59 7.18
N SER A 26 29.68 -56.46 6.35
CA SER A 26 30.50 -57.59 6.81
C SER A 26 31.76 -57.19 7.58
N MET A 27 32.01 -55.89 7.76
CA MET A 27 33.10 -55.32 8.57
C MET A 27 32.57 -54.57 9.82
N GLY A 28 31.29 -54.73 10.16
CA GLY A 28 30.72 -54.19 11.40
C GLY A 28 30.32 -52.71 11.37
N LYS A 29 30.37 -52.03 10.21
CA LYS A 29 30.01 -50.60 10.12
C LYS A 29 28.53 -50.41 9.74
N ARG A 30 27.83 -49.55 10.48
CA ARG A 30 26.45 -49.14 10.16
C ARG A 30 26.44 -48.28 8.90
N ARG A 31 25.73 -48.72 7.86
CA ARG A 31 25.49 -47.94 6.64
C ARG A 31 23.99 -47.83 6.38
N ALA A 32 23.59 -46.68 5.86
CA ALA A 32 22.24 -46.44 5.36
C ALA A 32 22.20 -46.69 3.85
N PHE A 33 21.28 -47.55 3.41
CA PHE A 33 20.98 -47.78 2.01
C PHE A 33 19.66 -47.10 1.67
N TYR A 34 19.65 -46.33 0.57
CA TYR A 34 18.47 -45.62 0.11
C TYR A 34 18.02 -46.21 -1.23
N SER A 35 16.73 -46.51 -1.34
CA SER A 35 16.08 -46.88 -2.60
C SER A 35 15.00 -45.88 -2.93
N LEU A 36 15.01 -45.36 -4.16
CA LEU A 36 14.06 -44.40 -4.68
C LEU A 36 13.05 -45.13 -5.58
N PHE A 37 11.77 -45.03 -5.24
CA PHE A 37 10.68 -45.54 -6.08
C PHE A 37 9.84 -44.37 -6.58
N LEU A 38 9.63 -44.29 -7.90
CA LEU A 38 8.75 -43.31 -8.54
C LEU A 38 7.44 -44.00 -8.91
N ARG A 39 6.31 -43.43 -8.49
CA ARG A 39 4.97 -43.91 -8.84
C ARG A 39 4.16 -42.80 -9.48
N ASP A 40 3.55 -43.09 -10.63
CA ASP A 40 2.60 -42.21 -11.32
C ASP A 40 1.26 -42.21 -10.55
N SER A 41 0.75 -41.02 -10.21
CA SER A 41 -0.43 -40.84 -9.36
C SER A 41 -1.77 -41.11 -10.07
N ASN A 42 -1.80 -41.25 -11.40
CA ASN A 42 -3.06 -41.34 -12.18
C ASN A 42 -3.54 -42.76 -12.53
N LYS A 43 -2.96 -43.84 -11.99
CA LYS A 43 -3.45 -45.22 -12.20
C LYS A 43 -3.65 -45.98 -10.88
N PRO A 44 -4.90 -46.15 -10.41
CA PRO A 44 -5.17 -46.99 -9.25
C PRO A 44 -5.33 -48.45 -9.71
N GLY A 45 -4.30 -49.26 -9.46
CA GLY A 45 -4.35 -50.72 -9.60
C GLY A 45 -3.66 -51.26 -10.86
N GLY A 46 -2.61 -52.07 -10.66
CA GLY A 46 -1.94 -52.82 -11.72
C GLY A 46 -0.41 -52.68 -11.70
N ASN A 47 0.28 -53.77 -11.36
CA ASN A 47 1.69 -53.94 -11.72
C ASN A 47 1.74 -54.09 -13.25
N ALA A 48 2.23 -53.09 -13.97
CA ALA A 48 2.47 -53.20 -15.40
C ALA A 48 3.76 -52.45 -15.77
N CYS A 49 4.72 -53.18 -16.31
CA CYS A 49 5.84 -52.64 -17.07
C CYS A 49 5.30 -51.81 -18.24
N VAL A 50 5.71 -50.55 -18.36
CA VAL A 50 5.47 -49.75 -19.56
C VAL A 50 6.81 -49.60 -20.29
N PRO A 51 7.00 -50.24 -21.46
CA PRO A 51 8.13 -50.00 -22.32
C PRO A 51 7.97 -48.65 -23.02
N GLY A 52 9.04 -47.85 -23.04
CA GLY A 52 9.10 -46.61 -23.82
C GLY A 52 8.81 -45.34 -23.02
N VAL A 53 9.71 -44.97 -22.11
CA VAL A 53 9.86 -43.55 -21.70
C VAL A 53 11.11 -43.03 -22.39
N ARG A 54 10.89 -42.08 -23.30
CA ARG A 54 11.95 -41.33 -23.99
C ARG A 54 12.81 -40.59 -22.96
N THR A 55 14.11 -40.66 -23.20
CA THR A 55 15.23 -40.02 -22.52
C THR A 55 14.92 -38.60 -22.03
N ILE A 56 14.99 -38.36 -20.71
CA ILE A 56 15.07 -37.01 -20.17
C ILE A 56 16.52 -36.55 -20.30
N HIS A 57 16.78 -35.70 -21.29
CA HIS A 57 18.04 -34.96 -21.44
C HIS A 57 17.97 -33.69 -20.57
N ARG A 58 18.55 -33.71 -19.36
CA ARG A 58 19.20 -32.56 -18.69
C ARG A 58 19.75 -32.95 -17.31
N GLU A 59 20.98 -32.53 -17.04
CA GLU A 59 21.63 -32.57 -15.73
C GLU A 59 20.84 -31.68 -14.75
N GLY A 60 20.53 -32.19 -13.55
CA GLY A 60 19.72 -31.47 -12.56
C GLY A 60 20.32 -31.58 -11.17
N MET A 61 20.53 -30.43 -10.53
CA MET A 61 21.11 -30.26 -9.20
C MET A 61 19.98 -30.20 -8.15
N LEU A 62 20.08 -31.00 -7.07
CA LEU A 62 19.17 -30.95 -5.93
C LEU A 62 19.95 -30.46 -4.70
N ALA A 63 19.66 -29.23 -4.24
CA ALA A 63 20.27 -28.64 -3.06
C ALA A 63 19.46 -28.96 -1.79
N PHE A 64 20.16 -29.33 -0.72
CA PHE A 64 19.61 -29.47 0.65
C PHE A 64 20.49 -28.67 1.63
N PRO A 65 20.00 -28.32 2.83
CA PRO A 65 20.84 -27.68 3.85
C PRO A 65 21.93 -28.66 4.31
N GLY A 66 23.20 -28.38 3.97
CA GLY A 66 24.36 -29.14 4.43
C GLY A 66 25.14 -29.98 3.39
N GLY A 67 24.84 -29.90 2.10
CA GLY A 67 25.68 -30.49 1.04
C GLY A 67 24.99 -30.69 -0.32
N GLU A 68 25.78 -30.88 -1.38
CA GLU A 68 25.32 -31.10 -2.77
C GLU A 68 25.32 -32.59 -3.16
N LEU A 69 24.29 -33.02 -3.92
CA LEU A 69 24.17 -34.37 -4.48
C LEU A 69 24.40 -34.33 -6.00
N TYR A 70 25.46 -35.00 -6.47
CA TYR A 70 25.75 -35.17 -7.89
C TYR A 70 25.47 -36.60 -8.35
N ALA A 71 24.74 -36.73 -9.47
CA ALA A 71 24.61 -37.99 -10.20
C ALA A 71 25.44 -37.91 -11.48
N ARG A 72 26.45 -38.78 -11.63
CA ARG A 72 27.23 -38.94 -12.87
C ARG A 72 27.07 -40.34 -13.43
N ARG A 73 26.94 -40.46 -14.76
CA ARG A 73 26.88 -41.75 -15.46
C ARG A 73 28.31 -42.24 -15.73
N GLY A 74 28.71 -43.37 -15.13
CA GLY A 74 29.98 -44.03 -15.48
C GLY A 74 29.80 -44.89 -16.74
N LYS A 75 30.65 -44.71 -17.76
CA LYS A 75 30.75 -45.63 -18.90
C LYS A 75 31.80 -46.69 -18.57
N GLY A 76 31.39 -47.95 -18.44
CA GLY A 76 32.26 -49.11 -18.44
C GLY A 76 31.80 -50.10 -19.51
N ASN A 77 32.70 -50.52 -20.39
CA ASN A 77 32.46 -51.55 -21.40
C ASN A 77 32.46 -52.94 -20.74
N PHE A 78 31.44 -53.77 -21.01
CA PHE A 78 31.45 -55.20 -20.74
C PHE A 78 30.87 -55.99 -21.93
N PRO A 79 31.43 -57.15 -22.29
CA PRO A 79 31.02 -57.91 -23.47
C PRO A 79 29.74 -58.73 -23.22
N SER A 80 29.08 -59.06 -24.33
CA SER A 80 27.75 -59.65 -24.44
C SER A 80 27.61 -61.07 -23.89
N GLY A 81 26.54 -61.33 -23.12
CA GLY A 81 26.02 -62.68 -22.87
C GLY A 81 25.18 -62.81 -21.59
N ALA A 82 23.94 -63.28 -21.76
CA ALA A 82 23.01 -63.85 -20.76
C ALA A 82 22.32 -62.90 -19.74
N CYS A 83 20.98 -63.02 -19.71
CA CYS A 83 20.05 -62.35 -18.81
C CYS A 83 20.24 -62.75 -17.33
N ARG A 84 20.13 -61.77 -16.41
CA ARG A 84 19.40 -61.84 -15.12
C ARG A 84 19.65 -60.57 -14.25
N GLY A 85 18.57 -59.92 -13.82
CA GLY A 85 18.41 -59.28 -12.49
C GLY A 85 19.25 -58.04 -12.12
N ASN A 86 18.55 -56.93 -11.81
CA ASN A 86 18.99 -55.76 -11.04
C ASN A 86 20.18 -54.94 -11.60
N GLU A 87 19.90 -53.86 -12.33
CA GLU A 87 20.85 -52.75 -12.48
C GLU A 87 21.02 -52.03 -11.12
N ARG A 88 22.22 -52.10 -10.54
CA ARG A 88 22.60 -51.25 -9.40
C ARG A 88 23.21 -49.95 -9.91
N VAL A 89 22.55 -48.84 -9.64
CA VAL A 89 23.13 -47.50 -9.82
C VAL A 89 24.00 -47.20 -8.59
N SER A 90 25.32 -47.02 -8.78
CA SER A 90 26.23 -46.58 -7.71
C SER A 90 26.26 -45.06 -7.62
N VAL A 91 25.88 -44.51 -6.48
CA VAL A 91 25.99 -43.07 -6.16
C VAL A 91 27.13 -42.89 -5.17
N SER A 92 28.15 -42.09 -5.52
CA SER A 92 29.26 -41.76 -4.61
C SER A 92 29.02 -40.41 -3.94
N LEU A 93 29.02 -40.38 -2.61
CA LEU A 93 28.94 -39.15 -1.81
C LEU A 93 30.37 -38.65 -1.50
N ARG A 94 30.73 -37.43 -1.88
CA ARG A 94 31.93 -36.75 -1.35
C ARG A 94 31.51 -35.65 -0.40
N ILE A 95 31.97 -35.72 0.84
CA ILE A 95 31.83 -34.65 1.83
C ILE A 95 33.16 -33.87 1.82
N HIS A 96 33.15 -32.59 1.45
CA HIS A 96 34.34 -31.74 1.58
C HIS A 96 34.35 -31.10 2.98
N ARG A 97 35.47 -31.25 3.70
CA ARG A 97 35.74 -30.46 4.91
C ARG A 97 36.06 -29.04 4.48
N ALA A 98 35.40 -28.07 5.13
CA ALA A 98 35.62 -26.64 4.91
C ALA A 98 37.09 -26.27 5.19
N GLY A 99 37.75 -25.65 4.20
CA GLY A 99 39.01 -24.95 4.35
C GLY A 99 38.80 -23.48 3.99
N CYS A 100 39.31 -22.58 4.83
CA CYS A 100 39.31 -21.14 4.61
C CYS A 100 40.07 -20.74 3.34
N ALA A 101 39.45 -19.93 2.47
CA ALA A 101 40.09 -19.10 1.45
C ALA A 101 39.13 -17.99 0.98
N PRO A 102 39.64 -16.84 0.47
CA PRO A 102 39.10 -15.51 0.75
C PRO A 102 37.96 -15.06 -0.17
N HIS A 103 37.16 -14.13 0.36
CA HIS A 103 36.00 -13.49 -0.26
C HIS A 103 36.30 -12.94 -1.66
N THR A 104 35.54 -13.40 -2.65
CA THR A 104 35.29 -12.67 -3.89
C THR A 104 33.79 -12.39 -4.00
N ASN A 105 33.48 -11.10 -4.11
CA ASN A 105 32.14 -10.54 -4.12
C ASN A 105 31.40 -11.01 -5.38
N THR A 106 30.36 -11.82 -5.21
CA THR A 106 29.35 -12.06 -6.26
C THR A 106 28.00 -11.59 -5.72
N SER A 107 27.49 -10.55 -6.37
CA SER A 107 26.18 -9.95 -6.16
C SER A 107 25.08 -10.98 -6.43
N GLY A 108 24.44 -11.46 -5.37
CA GLY A 108 23.35 -12.43 -5.45
C GLY A 108 22.42 -12.33 -4.24
N LYS A 109 21.24 -11.72 -4.45
CA LYS A 109 20.00 -11.81 -3.64
C LYS A 109 20.20 -11.94 -2.12
N ALA A 110 20.29 -10.80 -1.44
CA ALA A 110 20.09 -10.73 0.01
C ALA A 110 18.67 -11.23 0.33
N GLY A 111 18.57 -12.36 1.03
CA GLY A 111 17.32 -12.77 1.65
C GLY A 111 16.95 -11.74 2.70
N TRP A 112 15.76 -11.14 2.56
CA TRP A 112 15.20 -10.17 3.49
C TRP A 112 14.97 -10.83 4.85
N THR A 113 15.95 -10.74 5.74
CA THR A 113 15.92 -11.35 7.09
C THR A 113 16.03 -10.33 8.22
N MET A 114 16.00 -9.02 7.92
CA MET A 114 16.08 -8.00 8.96
C MET A 114 14.73 -7.89 9.68
N LYS A 115 14.76 -7.99 11.02
CA LYS A 115 13.58 -7.73 11.83
C LYS A 115 13.25 -6.25 11.81
N ALA A 116 11.97 -5.94 11.98
CA ALA A 116 11.48 -4.60 12.25
C ALA A 116 10.51 -4.64 13.43
N PHE A 117 10.42 -3.51 14.12
CA PHE A 117 9.59 -3.33 15.30
C PHE A 117 8.75 -2.08 15.13
N LEU A 118 7.44 -2.22 15.30
CA LEU A 118 6.51 -1.10 15.43
C LEU A 118 6.18 -0.95 16.92
N ILE A 119 6.58 0.16 17.51
CA ILE A 119 6.37 0.51 18.91
C ILE A 119 5.32 1.60 18.95
N LEU A 120 4.20 1.37 19.64
CA LEU A 120 3.14 2.35 19.80
C LEU A 120 3.35 3.20 21.04
N GLU A 121 2.73 4.38 21.06
CA GLU A 121 2.71 5.30 22.21
C GLU A 121 2.21 4.64 23.51
N ASP A 122 1.36 3.62 23.42
CA ASP A 122 0.85 2.87 24.57
C ASP A 122 1.78 1.75 25.08
N GLY A 123 2.97 1.62 24.48
CA GLY A 123 3.96 0.58 24.81
C GLY A 123 3.75 -0.75 24.09
N THR A 124 2.71 -0.91 23.27
CA THR A 124 2.52 -2.12 22.47
C THR A 124 3.62 -2.23 21.43
N VAL A 125 4.20 -3.43 21.28
CA VAL A 125 5.24 -3.73 20.29
C VAL A 125 4.78 -4.83 19.34
N PHE A 126 4.89 -4.56 18.04
CA PHE A 126 4.73 -5.57 16.99
C PHE A 126 6.09 -5.89 16.38
N THR A 127 6.43 -7.18 16.32
CA THR A 127 7.64 -7.67 15.65
C THR A 127 7.28 -8.26 14.30
N GLY A 128 8.00 -7.82 13.27
CA GLY A 128 7.80 -8.25 11.90
C GLY A 128 9.12 -8.27 11.11
N GLN A 129 8.99 -8.26 9.79
CA GLN A 129 10.10 -8.20 8.86
C GLN A 129 10.15 -6.83 8.21
N SER A 130 11.34 -6.23 8.16
CA SER A 130 11.55 -4.97 7.47
C SER A 130 11.23 -5.12 5.98
N ILE A 131 10.51 -4.14 5.45
CA ILE A 131 10.25 -3.97 4.02
C ILE A 131 10.61 -2.53 3.65
N GLY A 132 11.16 -2.30 2.46
CA GLY A 132 11.57 -0.96 2.08
C GLY A 132 12.89 -0.53 2.74
N ALA A 133 13.03 0.76 3.01
CA ALA A 133 14.28 1.36 3.45
C ALA A 133 14.65 1.02 4.90
N ASP A 134 15.96 0.91 5.16
CA ASP A 134 16.50 0.78 6.52
C ASP A 134 16.59 2.16 7.17
N ARG A 135 15.46 2.59 7.75
CA ARG A 135 15.30 3.91 8.35
C ARG A 135 14.36 3.82 9.54
N GLU A 136 14.72 4.51 10.61
CA GLU A 136 13.85 4.73 11.76
C GLU A 136 12.96 5.96 11.54
N VAL A 137 11.69 5.86 11.91
CA VAL A 137 10.73 6.95 11.78
C VAL A 137 9.68 6.92 12.88
N ILE A 138 9.30 8.11 13.36
CA ILE A 138 8.15 8.33 14.23
C ILE A 138 7.08 9.04 13.41
N SER A 139 5.84 8.56 13.48
CA SER A 139 4.70 9.13 12.75
C SER A 139 3.37 8.78 13.43
N GLU A 140 2.29 9.43 13.01
CA GLU A 140 0.94 9.02 13.42
C GLU A 140 0.56 7.71 12.71
N ILE A 141 0.17 6.69 13.48
CA ILE A 141 -0.23 5.40 12.93
C ILE A 141 -1.71 5.42 12.59
N VAL A 142 -2.03 5.20 11.32
CA VAL A 142 -3.40 5.19 10.79
C VAL A 142 -3.67 3.88 10.05
N PHE A 143 -4.93 3.48 9.91
CA PHE A 143 -5.29 2.31 9.11
C PHE A 143 -6.21 2.69 7.94
N ASN A 144 -6.10 1.97 6.83
CA ASN A 144 -6.99 2.11 5.68
C ASN A 144 -7.63 0.77 5.32
N THR A 145 -8.96 0.78 5.10
CA THR A 145 -9.78 -0.42 4.86
C THR A 145 -9.84 -0.89 3.41
N SER A 146 -9.23 -0.16 2.48
CA SER A 146 -9.29 -0.45 1.05
C SER A 146 -8.59 -1.77 0.73
N MET A 147 -9.29 -2.64 -0.01
CA MET A 147 -8.76 -3.95 -0.42
C MET A 147 -7.94 -3.90 -1.71
N THR A 148 -8.11 -2.84 -2.48
CA THR A 148 -7.39 -2.54 -3.71
C THR A 148 -6.97 -1.08 -3.69
N GLY A 149 -6.02 -0.72 -4.54
CA GLY A 149 -5.59 0.66 -4.67
C GLY A 149 -4.46 1.07 -3.74
N TYR A 150 -3.60 0.13 -3.33
CA TYR A 150 -2.53 0.42 -2.38
C TYR A 150 -1.49 1.41 -2.93
N LEU A 151 -1.31 1.51 -4.25
CA LEU A 151 -0.33 2.43 -4.84
C LEU A 151 -0.88 3.85 -4.82
N GLU A 152 -2.16 3.97 -5.14
CA GLU A 152 -2.94 5.19 -5.05
C GLU A 152 -2.95 5.70 -3.61
N VAL A 153 -3.16 4.81 -2.61
CA VAL A 153 -3.00 5.12 -1.18
C VAL A 153 -1.57 5.56 -0.85
N LEU A 154 -0.56 4.82 -1.31
CA LEU A 154 0.85 5.16 -1.06
C LEU A 154 1.22 6.54 -1.62
N THR A 155 0.60 6.95 -2.73
CA THR A 155 0.91 8.20 -3.44
C THR A 155 -0.13 9.30 -3.21
N ASP A 156 -1.03 9.11 -2.25
CA ASP A 156 -1.94 10.16 -1.79
C ASP A 156 -1.20 11.10 -0.81
N PRO A 157 -1.06 12.40 -1.14
CA PRO A 157 -0.40 13.38 -0.26
C PRO A 157 -1.03 13.54 1.12
N SER A 158 -2.31 13.18 1.28
CA SER A 158 -3.01 13.26 2.57
C SER A 158 -2.42 12.36 3.66
N TYR A 159 -1.55 11.39 3.31
CA TYR A 159 -0.81 10.56 4.27
C TYR A 159 0.56 11.12 4.70
N ALA A 160 0.95 12.32 4.25
CA ALA A 160 2.21 12.91 4.69
C ALA A 160 2.23 13.08 6.23
N GLY A 161 3.29 12.56 6.88
CA GLY A 161 3.39 12.55 8.35
C GLY A 161 2.69 11.36 9.04
N GLN A 162 2.20 10.38 8.27
CA GLN A 162 1.48 9.21 8.78
C GLN A 162 2.12 7.90 8.32
N ALA A 163 2.08 6.88 9.17
CA ALA A 163 2.35 5.50 8.77
C ALA A 163 1.03 4.77 8.51
N VAL A 164 0.93 4.15 7.33
CA VAL A 164 -0.31 3.54 6.86
C VAL A 164 -0.32 2.03 7.08
N VAL A 165 -1.30 1.58 7.86
CA VAL A 165 -1.64 0.17 8.06
C VAL A 165 -2.71 -0.25 7.06
N MET A 166 -2.38 -1.17 6.16
CA MET A 166 -3.39 -1.78 5.30
C MET A 166 -4.11 -2.89 6.05
N THR A 167 -5.44 -2.83 6.12
CA THR A 167 -6.21 -3.90 6.76
C THR A 167 -6.36 -5.12 5.86
N TYR A 168 -6.35 -4.93 4.54
CA TYR A 168 -6.37 -6.05 3.60
C TYR A 168 -5.05 -6.82 3.69
N PRO A 169 -5.07 -8.14 3.93
CA PRO A 169 -3.88 -8.84 4.38
C PRO A 169 -2.82 -9.03 3.28
N LEU A 170 -3.22 -9.07 2.01
CA LEU A 170 -2.33 -9.42 0.90
C LEU A 170 -2.02 -8.18 0.06
N ILE A 171 -0.86 -7.58 0.27
CA ILE A 171 -0.45 -6.34 -0.39
C ILE A 171 0.64 -6.62 -1.43
N GLY A 172 0.63 -5.94 -2.58
CA GLY A 172 1.63 -6.13 -3.65
C GLY A 172 1.28 -7.17 -4.71
N ASN A 173 0.07 -7.72 -4.67
CA ASN A 173 -0.39 -8.72 -5.62
C ASN A 173 -0.37 -8.25 -7.08
N TYR A 174 -0.59 -6.96 -7.38
CA TYR A 174 -0.54 -6.41 -8.73
C TYR A 174 0.69 -5.54 -9.03
N GLY A 175 1.70 -5.54 -8.15
CA GLY A 175 2.92 -4.76 -8.31
C GLY A 175 2.68 -3.25 -8.32
N ILE A 176 3.54 -2.53 -9.01
CA ILE A 176 3.49 -1.07 -9.17
C ILE A 176 3.14 -0.74 -10.62
N CYS A 177 2.22 0.19 -10.83
CA CYS A 177 1.99 0.81 -12.13
C CYS A 177 2.11 2.33 -11.96
N THR A 178 3.16 2.94 -12.50
CA THR A 178 3.41 4.37 -12.28
C THR A 178 2.29 5.27 -12.80
N LYS A 179 1.47 4.79 -13.75
CA LYS A 179 0.28 5.50 -14.24
C LYS A 179 -0.84 5.64 -13.21
N ASP A 180 -0.89 4.73 -12.24
CA ASP A 180 -1.85 4.76 -11.12
C ASP A 180 -1.38 5.68 -9.98
N MET A 181 -0.20 6.28 -10.05
CA MET A 181 0.27 7.18 -9.00
C MET A 181 -0.55 8.48 -8.97
N GLU A 182 -1.08 8.80 -7.79
CA GLU A 182 -1.87 10.00 -7.53
C GLU A 182 -1.02 11.25 -7.27
N SER A 183 0.29 11.10 -7.18
CA SER A 183 1.25 12.21 -7.09
C SER A 183 2.63 11.76 -7.58
N GLU A 184 3.66 12.60 -7.43
CA GLU A 184 5.01 12.33 -7.92
C GLU A 184 5.78 11.24 -7.14
N ARG A 185 5.38 10.96 -5.90
CA ARG A 185 6.11 10.08 -4.98
C ARG A 185 5.18 9.50 -3.91
N PRO A 186 5.58 8.46 -3.16
CA PRO A 186 4.86 8.08 -1.97
C PRO A 186 5.02 9.11 -0.85
N TRP A 187 3.95 9.30 -0.07
CA TRP A 187 3.87 10.28 1.02
C TRP A 187 3.82 9.72 2.45
N PRO A 188 3.31 8.48 2.71
CA PRO A 188 3.39 7.90 4.03
C PRO A 188 4.83 7.82 4.55
N ASP A 189 5.01 8.13 5.84
CA ASP A 189 6.29 8.03 6.54
C ASP A 189 6.73 6.58 6.72
N ALA A 190 5.77 5.65 6.82
CA ALA A 190 6.02 4.22 6.81
C ALA A 190 4.83 3.41 6.27
N TYR A 191 5.12 2.17 5.86
CA TYR A 191 4.10 1.26 5.33
C TYR A 191 4.01 -0.05 6.11
N ILE A 192 2.80 -0.39 6.57
CA ILE A 192 2.57 -1.48 7.52
C ILE A 192 1.57 -2.46 6.91
N VAL A 193 1.99 -3.72 6.73
CA VAL A 193 1.18 -4.76 6.06
C VAL A 193 1.22 -6.09 6.81
N ARG A 194 0.21 -6.93 6.56
CA ARG A 194 0.19 -8.31 7.09
C ARG A 194 1.11 -9.21 6.30
N GLU A 195 0.89 -9.33 4.99
CA GLU A 195 1.67 -10.17 4.10
C GLU A 195 1.96 -9.41 2.81
N LEU A 196 3.22 -9.44 2.40
CA LEU A 196 3.68 -8.81 1.18
C LEU A 196 3.85 -9.86 0.09
N SER A 197 3.28 -9.61 -1.08
CA SER A 197 3.38 -10.52 -2.21
C SER A 197 4.85 -10.72 -2.61
N ARG A 198 5.23 -11.97 -2.82
CA ARG A 198 6.57 -12.35 -3.29
C ARG A 198 6.76 -12.08 -4.78
N ILE A 199 5.70 -12.19 -5.56
CA ILE A 199 5.71 -12.03 -7.02
C ILE A 199 4.44 -11.26 -7.39
N PRO A 200 4.54 -10.05 -7.97
CA PRO A 200 3.39 -9.36 -8.51
C PRO A 200 2.91 -10.05 -9.80
N SER A 201 1.59 -10.10 -10.00
CA SER A 201 0.96 -10.71 -11.18
C SER A 201 -0.15 -9.82 -11.72
N ASN A 202 0.26 -8.86 -12.55
CA ASN A 202 -0.64 -8.00 -13.30
C ASN A 202 0.08 -7.55 -14.58
N PHE A 203 -0.63 -7.48 -15.70
CA PHE A 203 -0.03 -7.08 -16.99
C PHE A 203 0.51 -5.63 -16.98
N ARG A 204 0.05 -4.79 -16.06
CA ARG A 204 0.48 -3.40 -15.85
C ARG A 204 1.65 -3.26 -14.88
N SER A 205 2.09 -4.36 -14.26
CA SER A 205 3.13 -4.33 -13.23
C SER A 205 4.49 -3.97 -13.83
N GLU A 206 5.09 -2.89 -13.34
CA GLU A 206 6.42 -2.39 -13.70
C GLU A 206 7.48 -2.75 -12.66
N GLY A 207 7.08 -3.21 -11.47
CA GLY A 207 8.00 -3.57 -10.38
C GLY A 207 7.28 -4.02 -9.12
N THR A 208 8.05 -4.37 -8.08
CA THR A 208 7.50 -4.76 -6.77
C THR A 208 7.26 -3.53 -5.88
N ILE A 209 6.37 -3.66 -4.88
CA ILE A 209 6.21 -2.62 -3.86
C ILE A 209 7.51 -2.42 -3.09
N GLN A 210 8.24 -3.50 -2.80
CA GLN A 210 9.51 -3.44 -2.07
C GLN A 210 10.51 -2.53 -2.77
N ASP A 211 10.70 -2.72 -4.07
CA ASP A 211 11.62 -1.90 -4.87
C ASP A 211 11.17 -0.43 -4.89
N PHE A 212 9.86 -0.20 -4.93
CA PHE A 212 9.28 1.15 -4.87
C PHE A 212 9.51 1.83 -3.52
N LEU A 213 9.29 1.13 -2.40
CA LEU A 213 9.57 1.64 -1.06
C LEU A 213 11.07 1.95 -0.88
N LEU A 214 11.96 1.06 -1.34
CA LEU A 214 13.42 1.29 -1.33
C LEU A 214 13.80 2.52 -2.15
N LYS A 215 13.28 2.63 -3.38
CA LYS A 215 13.57 3.74 -4.30
C LYS A 215 13.25 5.10 -3.68
N TYR A 216 12.16 5.19 -2.94
CA TYR A 216 11.70 6.44 -2.31
C TYR A 216 12.09 6.58 -0.84
N ASN A 217 12.97 5.71 -0.34
CA ASN A 217 13.45 5.73 1.04
C ASN A 217 12.33 5.65 2.10
N ILE A 218 11.30 4.85 1.83
CA ILE A 218 10.16 4.61 2.72
C ILE A 218 10.38 3.31 3.50
N PRO A 219 10.48 3.35 4.84
CA PRO A 219 10.56 2.14 5.65
C PRO A 219 9.18 1.48 5.78
N GLY A 220 9.18 0.21 6.14
CA GLY A 220 7.94 -0.52 6.38
C GLY A 220 8.16 -1.82 7.14
N ILE A 221 7.04 -2.43 7.52
CA ILE A 221 7.02 -3.69 8.26
C ILE A 221 5.94 -4.61 7.70
N SER A 222 6.31 -5.88 7.54
CA SER A 222 5.40 -6.97 7.16
C SER A 222 5.37 -8.07 8.22
N GLY A 223 4.38 -8.95 8.18
CA GLY A 223 4.29 -10.11 9.06
C GLY A 223 3.64 -9.84 10.42
N ILE A 224 3.20 -8.61 10.70
CA ILE A 224 2.51 -8.27 11.96
C ILE A 224 1.02 -8.59 11.88
N ASP A 225 0.34 -8.65 13.03
CA ASP A 225 -1.12 -8.76 13.08
C ASP A 225 -1.76 -7.38 12.87
N THR A 226 -1.98 -7.01 11.60
CA THR A 226 -2.61 -5.72 11.26
C THR A 226 -4.05 -5.63 11.77
N ARG A 227 -4.74 -6.76 11.99
CA ARG A 227 -6.09 -6.75 12.59
C ARG A 227 -6.04 -6.37 14.07
N ALA A 228 -5.09 -6.91 14.83
CA ALA A 228 -4.89 -6.52 16.23
C ALA A 228 -4.52 -5.03 16.32
N LEU A 229 -3.61 -4.56 15.47
CA LEU A 229 -3.23 -3.14 15.39
C LEU A 229 -4.45 -2.25 15.07
N THR A 230 -5.25 -2.59 14.06
CA THR A 230 -6.47 -1.83 13.72
C THR A 230 -7.47 -1.79 14.88
N LYS A 231 -7.62 -2.88 15.65
CA LYS A 231 -8.49 -2.88 16.84
C LYS A 231 -7.98 -1.90 17.90
N ILE A 232 -6.67 -1.88 18.17
CA ILE A 232 -6.06 -0.94 19.12
C ILE A 232 -6.35 0.50 18.69
N LEU A 233 -6.09 0.84 17.43
CA LEU A 233 -6.30 2.19 16.89
C LEU A 233 -7.79 2.58 16.91
N ARG A 234 -8.71 1.65 16.64
CA ARG A 234 -10.16 1.93 16.74
C ARG A 234 -10.60 2.15 18.19
N GLU A 235 -10.07 1.38 19.13
CA GLU A 235 -10.47 1.41 20.54
C GLU A 235 -9.84 2.57 21.31
N LYS A 236 -8.58 2.91 21.05
CA LYS A 236 -7.83 3.97 21.75
C LYS A 236 -7.74 5.27 20.95
N GLY A 237 -7.93 5.21 19.64
CA GLY A 237 -7.71 6.31 18.70
C GLY A 237 -6.39 6.18 17.95
N THR A 238 -6.19 7.03 16.92
CA THR A 238 -4.87 7.14 16.29
C THR A 238 -3.86 7.65 17.32
N MET A 239 -2.64 7.14 17.22
CA MET A 239 -1.56 7.45 18.15
C MET A 239 -0.24 7.47 17.40
N ASN A 240 0.77 8.07 18.00
CA ASN A 240 2.09 8.03 17.41
C ASN A 240 2.71 6.64 17.57
N GLY A 241 3.63 6.30 16.67
CA GLY A 241 4.42 5.09 16.78
C GLY A 241 5.77 5.23 16.10
N MET A 242 6.74 4.47 16.58
CA MET A 242 8.07 4.36 16.00
C MET A 242 8.19 3.04 15.22
N LEU A 243 8.63 3.12 13.97
CA LEU A 243 9.13 1.98 13.21
C LEU A 243 10.65 1.98 13.26
N THR A 244 11.26 0.88 13.71
CA THR A 244 12.71 0.73 13.82
C THR A 244 13.17 -0.68 13.45
N THR A 245 14.40 -0.79 12.94
CA THR A 245 15.13 -2.05 12.72
C THR A 245 16.13 -2.34 13.85
N ASN A 246 16.28 -1.42 14.82
CA ASN A 246 17.20 -1.57 15.94
C ASN A 246 16.69 -2.63 16.93
N GLU A 247 17.26 -3.84 16.94
CA GLU A 247 16.88 -4.90 17.89
C GLU A 247 17.16 -4.57 19.37
N LYS A 248 17.92 -3.50 19.66
CA LYS A 248 18.32 -3.10 21.01
C LYS A 248 17.59 -1.84 21.50
N PHE A 249 16.43 -1.52 20.95
CA PHE A 249 15.65 -0.37 21.41
C PHE A 249 15.28 -0.50 22.90
N CYS A 250 15.23 0.64 23.60
CA CYS A 250 14.77 0.73 24.98
C CYS A 250 13.44 1.49 25.02
N LEU A 251 12.38 0.88 25.58
CA LEU A 251 11.07 1.52 25.66
C LEU A 251 11.11 2.82 26.49
N GLU A 252 11.93 2.87 27.54
CA GLU A 252 12.09 4.07 28.38
C GLU A 252 12.67 5.26 27.60
N GLU A 253 13.45 5.00 26.54
CA GLU A 253 14.03 6.03 25.66
C GLU A 253 13.12 6.37 24.47
N VAL A 254 12.41 5.38 23.94
CA VAL A 254 11.58 5.52 22.73
C VAL A 254 10.23 6.17 23.03
N LEU A 255 9.55 5.80 24.12
CA LEU A 255 8.22 6.31 24.45
C LEU A 255 8.18 7.84 24.61
N PRO A 256 9.16 8.50 25.28
CA PRO A 256 9.21 9.96 25.32
C PRO A 256 9.33 10.61 23.95
N GLN A 257 10.08 10.00 23.02
CA GLN A 257 10.24 10.53 21.66
C GLN A 257 8.94 10.42 20.87
N ILE A 258 8.23 9.28 20.98
CA ILE A 258 6.91 9.06 20.38
C ILE A 258 5.91 10.10 20.92
N ALA A 259 5.86 10.30 22.24
CA ALA A 259 4.95 11.24 22.89
C ALA A 259 5.27 12.71 22.55
N ALA A 260 6.53 13.05 22.29
CA ALA A 260 6.96 14.40 21.90
C ALA A 260 6.72 14.71 20.42
N TYR A 261 6.57 13.69 19.57
CA TYR A 261 6.40 13.89 18.13
C TYR A 261 5.12 14.67 17.79
N ARG A 262 5.27 15.69 16.95
CA ARG A 262 4.18 16.48 16.39
C ARG A 262 4.37 16.58 14.89
N THR A 263 3.35 16.21 14.14
CA THR A 263 3.27 16.50 12.71
C THR A 263 2.99 18.00 12.54
N GLY A 264 3.68 18.68 11.63
CA GLY A 264 3.45 20.11 11.40
C GLY A 264 3.81 20.54 9.99
N LYS A 265 3.06 21.53 9.48
CA LYS A 265 3.27 22.17 8.17
C LYS A 265 3.36 21.19 7.00
N VAL A 266 2.51 20.17 7.01
CA VAL A 266 2.56 19.12 5.99
C VAL A 266 2.05 19.58 4.63
N VAL A 267 1.11 20.55 4.58
CA VAL A 267 0.65 21.16 3.31
C VAL A 267 1.82 21.81 2.55
N GLU A 268 2.67 22.58 3.24
CA GLU A 268 3.86 23.23 2.66
C GLU A 268 4.86 22.21 2.09
N LYS A 269 4.86 20.96 2.59
CA LYS A 269 5.76 19.88 2.12
C LYS A 269 5.22 19.13 0.90
N VAL A 270 3.91 19.23 0.64
CA VAL A 270 3.24 18.42 -0.38
C VAL A 270 2.73 19.21 -1.58
N THR A 271 2.50 20.52 -1.42
CA THR A 271 2.10 21.40 -2.51
C THR A 271 3.12 21.40 -3.64
N CYS A 272 2.66 21.60 -4.88
CA CYS A 272 3.54 21.86 -6.01
C CYS A 272 4.44 23.09 -5.77
N ALA A 273 5.64 23.05 -6.33
CA ALA A 273 6.63 24.12 -6.17
C ALA A 273 6.30 25.35 -7.03
N GLU A 274 5.79 25.13 -8.24
CA GLU A 274 5.45 26.17 -9.20
C GLU A 274 4.06 25.91 -9.77
N LYS A 275 3.42 26.99 -10.24
CA LYS A 275 2.16 26.94 -10.96
C LYS A 275 2.35 26.20 -12.29
N TYR A 276 1.41 25.31 -12.63
CA TYR A 276 1.42 24.59 -13.92
C TYR A 276 0.01 24.44 -14.48
N VAL A 277 -0.10 24.15 -15.77
CA VAL A 277 -1.37 24.09 -16.49
C VAL A 277 -1.57 22.72 -17.13
N LEU A 278 -2.77 22.17 -16.99
CA LEU A 278 -3.29 21.11 -17.85
C LEU A 278 -4.17 21.77 -18.90
N GLU A 279 -3.72 21.70 -20.16
CA GLU A 279 -4.42 22.30 -21.29
C GLU A 279 -5.80 21.70 -21.50
N GLY A 280 -6.76 22.56 -21.87
CA GLY A 280 -8.14 22.19 -22.19
C GLY A 280 -8.83 23.33 -22.93
N ASP A 281 -9.89 23.01 -23.67
CA ASP A 281 -10.61 23.97 -24.53
C ASP A 281 -11.91 24.50 -23.87
N GLY A 282 -12.19 24.08 -22.63
CA GLY A 282 -13.39 24.42 -21.86
C GLY A 282 -13.13 25.48 -20.79
N PRO A 283 -13.96 25.51 -19.73
CA PRO A 283 -13.83 26.49 -18.64
C PRO A 283 -12.46 26.43 -17.95
N LYS A 284 -11.97 27.60 -17.51
CA LYS A 284 -10.72 27.76 -16.76
C LYS A 284 -10.96 27.49 -15.29
N VAL A 285 -10.30 26.48 -14.73
CA VAL A 285 -10.39 26.14 -13.31
C VAL A 285 -9.07 26.42 -12.63
N ALA A 286 -9.12 27.21 -11.56
CA ALA A 286 -8.01 27.37 -10.64
C ALA A 286 -8.07 26.29 -9.55
N LEU A 287 -7.12 25.36 -9.55
CA LEU A 287 -6.97 24.33 -8.54
C LEU A 287 -5.89 24.77 -7.53
N LEU A 288 -6.29 25.06 -6.29
CA LEU A 288 -5.34 25.31 -5.20
C LEU A 288 -4.81 23.97 -4.67
N ASP A 289 -3.52 23.71 -4.83
CA ASP A 289 -2.85 22.48 -4.43
C ASP A 289 -2.50 22.49 -2.94
N LEU A 290 -3.37 21.89 -2.15
CA LEU A 290 -3.19 21.69 -0.71
C LEU A 290 -2.55 20.32 -0.39
N GLY A 291 -2.02 19.62 -1.40
CA GLY A 291 -1.77 18.17 -1.38
C GLY A 291 -2.66 17.43 -2.39
N ALA A 292 -2.86 18.03 -3.55
CA ALA A 292 -3.78 17.59 -4.57
C ALA A 292 -3.39 16.24 -5.15
N LYS A 293 -4.36 15.33 -5.12
CA LYS A 293 -4.30 14.13 -5.95
C LYS A 293 -4.45 14.50 -7.42
N ARG A 294 -3.60 13.90 -8.27
CA ARG A 294 -3.62 14.08 -9.72
C ARG A 294 -4.98 13.80 -10.31
N ASN A 295 -5.75 12.86 -9.75
CA ASN A 295 -7.05 12.54 -10.32
C ASN A 295 -8.10 13.65 -10.15
N ILE A 296 -7.91 14.62 -9.26
CA ILE A 296 -8.77 15.82 -9.20
C ILE A 296 -8.61 16.63 -10.48
N ALA A 297 -7.37 16.98 -10.83
CA ALA A 297 -7.06 17.74 -12.04
C ALA A 297 -7.44 16.95 -13.31
N ARG A 298 -7.18 15.64 -13.35
CA ARG A 298 -7.60 14.77 -14.47
C ARG A 298 -9.12 14.70 -14.60
N SER A 299 -9.87 14.66 -13.50
CA SER A 299 -11.34 14.59 -13.52
C SER A 299 -11.97 15.85 -14.10
N LEU A 300 -11.38 17.03 -13.81
CA LEU A 300 -11.77 18.31 -14.41
C LEU A 300 -11.36 18.36 -15.89
N ASN A 301 -10.12 18.00 -16.20
CA ASN A 301 -9.61 18.04 -17.58
C ASN A 301 -10.35 17.07 -18.51
N ALA A 302 -10.77 15.90 -18.02
CA ALA A 302 -11.62 14.96 -18.76
C ALA A 302 -13.00 15.53 -19.11
N ARG A 303 -13.43 16.63 -18.45
CA ARG A 303 -14.65 17.39 -18.76
C ARG A 303 -14.38 18.62 -19.64
N GLY A 304 -13.16 18.73 -20.17
CA GLY A 304 -12.73 19.80 -21.06
C GLY A 304 -12.10 21.00 -20.35
N CYS A 305 -12.06 21.05 -19.01
CA CYS A 305 -11.49 22.20 -18.32
C CYS A 305 -10.00 22.40 -18.62
N GLN A 306 -9.61 23.66 -18.83
CA GLN A 306 -8.23 24.07 -18.66
C GLN A 306 -7.98 24.22 -17.15
N VAL A 307 -7.05 23.44 -16.59
CA VAL A 307 -6.81 23.43 -15.14
C VAL A 307 -5.46 24.06 -14.83
N THR A 308 -5.47 25.20 -14.17
CA THR A 308 -4.26 25.81 -13.61
C THR A 308 -4.12 25.38 -12.16
N VAL A 309 -3.03 24.70 -11.85
CA VAL A 309 -2.72 24.24 -10.49
C VAL A 309 -1.77 25.22 -9.83
N TYR A 310 -2.16 25.75 -8.67
CA TYR A 310 -1.43 26.76 -7.92
C TYR A 310 -0.86 26.18 -6.63
N PRO A 311 0.36 26.59 -6.22
CA PRO A 311 0.88 26.27 -4.89
C PRO A 311 -0.05 26.71 -3.75
N ALA A 312 -0.09 25.96 -2.65
CA ALA A 312 -0.95 26.20 -1.49
C ALA A 312 -0.89 27.63 -0.91
N LEU A 313 0.25 28.31 -1.05
CA LEU A 313 0.49 29.64 -0.49
C LEU A 313 0.26 30.78 -1.49
N THR A 314 -0.23 30.47 -2.69
CA THR A 314 -0.60 31.49 -3.68
C THR A 314 -1.65 32.44 -3.11
N LYS A 315 -1.47 33.73 -3.36
CA LYS A 315 -2.36 34.79 -2.89
C LYS A 315 -3.70 34.73 -3.63
N ALA A 316 -4.79 34.98 -2.91
CA ALA A 316 -6.12 34.99 -3.51
C ALA A 316 -6.22 36.00 -4.66
N GLU A 317 -5.56 37.15 -4.50
CA GLU A 317 -5.51 38.20 -5.52
C GLU A 317 -4.88 37.71 -6.83
N GLU A 318 -3.87 36.83 -6.77
CA GLU A 318 -3.24 36.24 -7.96
C GLU A 318 -4.19 35.27 -8.66
N ILE A 319 -4.86 34.40 -7.90
CA ILE A 319 -5.84 33.45 -8.45
C ILE A 319 -7.00 34.19 -9.11
N ILE A 320 -7.50 35.26 -8.48
CA ILE A 320 -8.59 36.08 -9.02
C ILE A 320 -8.14 36.83 -10.28
N ALA A 321 -6.92 37.34 -10.31
CA ALA A 321 -6.38 38.08 -11.45
C ALA A 321 -6.28 37.23 -12.73
N ASP A 322 -6.13 35.90 -12.60
CA ASP A 322 -6.15 34.97 -13.73
C ASP A 322 -7.56 34.72 -14.30
N ALA A 323 -8.59 35.32 -13.70
CA ALA A 323 -10.00 35.25 -14.11
C ALA A 323 -10.50 33.81 -14.38
N PRO A 324 -10.45 32.91 -13.38
CA PRO A 324 -10.96 31.55 -13.54
C PRO A 324 -12.49 31.55 -13.57
N ASP A 325 -13.06 30.64 -14.36
CA ASP A 325 -14.50 30.36 -14.39
C ASP A 325 -14.95 29.60 -13.13
N GLY A 326 -14.02 28.93 -12.43
CA GLY A 326 -14.29 28.26 -11.16
C GLY A 326 -13.01 27.96 -10.37
N ILE A 327 -13.16 27.81 -9.05
CA ILE A 327 -12.07 27.49 -8.13
C ILE A 327 -12.31 26.11 -7.50
N MET A 328 -11.29 25.27 -7.54
CA MET A 328 -11.25 23.99 -6.84
C MET A 328 -10.25 24.07 -5.68
N LEU A 329 -10.67 23.73 -4.47
CA LEU A 329 -9.76 23.55 -3.33
C LEU A 329 -9.55 22.06 -3.11
N SER A 330 -8.30 21.60 -3.25
CA SER A 330 -7.99 20.17 -3.24
C SER A 330 -8.06 19.53 -1.85
N ASN A 331 -7.89 18.21 -1.82
CA ASN A 331 -7.53 17.48 -0.61
C ASN A 331 -6.13 17.89 -0.10
N GLY A 332 -5.78 17.41 1.09
CA GLY A 332 -4.46 17.58 1.66
C GLY A 332 -4.28 16.90 3.01
N PRO A 333 -3.06 16.94 3.58
CA PRO A 333 -2.72 16.36 4.87
C PRO A 333 -2.85 17.35 6.05
N GLY A 334 -2.82 16.81 7.26
CA GLY A 334 -2.59 17.59 8.48
C GLY A 334 -3.84 18.16 9.15
N ASP A 335 -3.61 18.97 10.17
CA ASP A 335 -4.65 19.69 10.89
C ASP A 335 -5.04 20.96 10.10
N PRO A 336 -6.31 21.13 9.71
CA PRO A 336 -6.74 22.34 9.00
C PRO A 336 -6.51 23.62 9.81
N LYS A 337 -6.49 23.57 11.15
CA LYS A 337 -6.25 24.74 12.01
C LYS A 337 -4.82 25.28 11.94
N GLU A 338 -3.86 24.48 11.50
CA GLU A 338 -2.48 24.95 11.31
C GLU A 338 -2.33 25.79 10.04
N CYS A 339 -3.29 25.73 9.11
CA CYS A 339 -3.23 26.38 7.81
C CYS A 339 -3.69 27.85 7.86
N VAL A 340 -3.28 28.61 8.88
CA VAL A 340 -3.80 29.96 9.19
C VAL A 340 -3.74 30.91 7.99
N SER A 341 -2.59 31.02 7.33
CA SER A 341 -2.42 31.90 6.16
C SER A 341 -3.28 31.46 4.98
N ILE A 342 -3.45 30.16 4.77
CA ILE A 342 -4.29 29.63 3.69
C ILE A 342 -5.77 29.92 3.97
N ILE A 343 -6.22 29.81 5.23
CA ILE A 343 -7.58 30.17 5.64
C ILE A 343 -7.87 31.64 5.35
N GLU A 344 -6.90 32.53 5.58
CA GLU A 344 -7.03 33.96 5.26
C GLU A 344 -7.22 34.20 3.75
N GLU A 345 -6.46 33.52 2.90
CA GLU A 345 -6.62 33.63 1.44
C GLU A 345 -7.95 33.02 0.97
N ILE A 346 -8.34 31.85 1.48
CA ILE A 346 -9.64 31.23 1.17
C ILE A 346 -10.81 32.13 1.58
N ARG A 347 -10.70 32.87 2.69
CA ARG A 347 -11.71 33.85 3.10
C ARG A 347 -11.90 34.94 2.06
N LYS A 348 -10.84 35.37 1.38
CA LYS A 348 -10.94 36.34 0.28
C LYS A 348 -11.60 35.72 -0.94
N LEU A 349 -11.25 34.47 -1.30
CA LEU A 349 -11.90 33.74 -2.40
C LEU A 349 -13.41 33.58 -2.16
N TYR A 350 -13.82 33.31 -0.91
CA TYR A 350 -15.23 33.23 -0.51
C TYR A 350 -16.02 34.53 -0.76
N GLN A 351 -15.37 35.70 -0.69
CA GLN A 351 -16.04 36.98 -0.94
C GLN A 351 -16.39 37.20 -2.41
N THR A 352 -15.75 36.46 -3.32
CA THR A 352 -16.06 36.52 -4.75
C THR A 352 -17.39 35.83 -5.06
N ASP A 353 -17.85 35.97 -6.30
CA ASP A 353 -18.98 35.22 -6.86
C ASP A 353 -18.52 34.06 -7.75
N ILE A 354 -17.20 33.82 -7.85
CA ILE A 354 -16.64 32.73 -8.63
C ILE A 354 -17.10 31.40 -8.02
N PRO A 355 -17.64 30.45 -8.81
CA PRO A 355 -18.02 29.12 -8.33
C PRO A 355 -16.88 28.41 -7.59
N ILE A 356 -17.13 27.89 -6.39
CA ILE A 356 -16.12 27.13 -5.63
C ILE A 356 -16.59 25.72 -5.28
N PHE A 357 -15.74 24.74 -5.60
CA PHE A 357 -15.88 23.37 -5.11
C PHE A 357 -14.67 22.98 -4.26
N ALA A 358 -14.90 22.51 -3.04
CA ALA A 358 -13.82 22.13 -2.12
C ALA A 358 -13.92 20.67 -1.67
N ILE A 359 -12.78 19.97 -1.63
CA ILE A 359 -12.68 18.54 -1.35
C ILE A 359 -11.80 18.29 -0.12
N CYS A 360 -12.26 17.45 0.82
CA CYS A 360 -11.50 17.00 1.99
C CYS A 360 -10.89 18.15 2.82
N LEU A 361 -9.59 18.41 2.72
CA LEU A 361 -8.95 19.53 3.41
C LEU A 361 -9.53 20.88 2.94
N GLY A 362 -9.76 21.07 1.63
CA GLY A 362 -10.43 22.26 1.11
C GLY A 362 -11.80 22.50 1.73
N HIS A 363 -12.58 21.44 1.99
CA HIS A 363 -13.87 21.54 2.69
C HIS A 363 -13.70 22.09 4.11
N GLN A 364 -12.71 21.59 4.85
CA GLN A 364 -12.43 22.01 6.22
C GLN A 364 -11.92 23.46 6.28
N LEU A 365 -11.02 23.83 5.37
CA LEU A 365 -10.49 25.20 5.31
C LEU A 365 -11.56 26.21 4.90
N MET A 366 -12.45 25.87 3.95
CA MET A 366 -13.58 26.72 3.59
C MET A 366 -14.56 26.88 4.76
N ALA A 367 -14.75 25.85 5.59
CA ALA A 367 -15.55 25.94 6.81
C ALA A 367 -14.91 26.87 7.85
N LEU A 368 -13.62 26.69 8.14
CA LEU A 368 -12.87 27.55 9.08
C LEU A 368 -12.79 29.02 8.61
N ALA A 369 -12.65 29.25 7.31
CA ALA A 369 -12.65 30.60 6.73
C ALA A 369 -13.94 31.37 7.02
N ASN A 370 -15.04 30.64 7.23
CA ASN A 370 -16.40 31.15 7.40
C ASN A 370 -16.97 30.92 8.81
N GLY A 371 -16.09 30.80 9.81
CA GLY A 371 -16.48 30.81 11.23
C GLY A 371 -16.98 29.48 11.79
N ALA A 372 -16.92 28.39 11.02
CA ALA A 372 -17.10 27.05 11.56
C ALA A 372 -15.85 26.63 12.37
N ASP A 373 -15.97 25.53 13.11
CA ASP A 373 -14.84 24.91 13.81
C ASP A 373 -14.55 23.48 13.26
N THR A 374 -13.38 22.94 13.59
CA THR A 374 -13.00 21.56 13.27
C THR A 374 -12.48 20.83 14.51
N TYR A 375 -12.65 19.51 14.53
CA TYR A 375 -12.11 18.67 15.60
C TYR A 375 -11.46 17.40 15.04
N LYS A 376 -10.47 16.90 15.78
CA LYS A 376 -9.80 15.64 15.47
C LYS A 376 -10.71 14.47 15.82
N MET A 377 -10.92 13.57 14.87
CA MET A 377 -11.66 12.33 15.08
C MET A 377 -10.82 11.35 15.89
N LYS A 378 -11.49 10.41 16.55
CA LYS A 378 -10.82 9.34 17.29
C LYS A 378 -9.83 8.56 16.42
N TYR A 379 -10.27 8.10 15.25
CA TYR A 379 -9.42 7.35 14.31
C TYR A 379 -9.61 7.76 12.84
N GLY A 380 -10.46 8.74 12.55
CA GLY A 380 -10.73 9.24 11.20
C GLY A 380 -11.47 8.27 10.29
N HIS A 381 -11.69 8.69 9.05
CA HIS A 381 -12.26 7.89 7.98
C HIS A 381 -11.23 7.64 6.89
N ARG A 382 -10.92 6.36 6.65
CA ARG A 382 -9.83 5.91 5.78
C ARG A 382 -10.22 4.62 5.08
N GLY A 383 -10.78 4.73 3.88
CA GLY A 383 -11.30 3.58 3.15
C GLY A 383 -12.15 3.93 1.95
N GLY A 384 -12.30 2.97 1.04
CA GLY A 384 -13.16 3.06 -0.15
C GLY A 384 -14.58 2.50 0.03
N ASN A 385 -15.10 2.47 1.26
CA ASN A 385 -16.38 1.83 1.59
C ASN A 385 -17.28 2.66 2.51
N HIS A 386 -17.08 3.97 2.58
CA HIS A 386 -17.79 4.84 3.51
C HIS A 386 -19.12 5.33 2.90
N PRO A 387 -20.29 4.99 3.50
CA PRO A 387 -21.58 5.42 3.01
C PRO A 387 -21.86 6.88 3.38
N VAL A 388 -22.13 7.71 2.38
CA VAL A 388 -22.46 9.12 2.55
C VAL A 388 -23.84 9.40 1.98
N LYS A 389 -24.70 10.04 2.77
CA LYS A 389 -26.04 10.43 2.37
C LYS A 389 -26.07 11.88 1.90
N ASP A 390 -26.56 12.09 0.69
CA ASP A 390 -26.95 13.41 0.18
C ASP A 390 -28.27 13.83 0.83
N LEU A 391 -28.25 14.91 1.59
CA LEU A 391 -29.41 15.38 2.36
C LEU A 391 -30.48 16.01 1.46
N LYS A 392 -30.12 16.49 0.26
CA LYS A 392 -31.07 17.07 -0.69
C LYS A 392 -31.90 16.00 -1.38
N THR A 393 -31.26 14.89 -1.79
CA THR A 393 -31.91 13.83 -2.57
C THR A 393 -32.31 12.62 -1.75
N GLY A 394 -31.76 12.46 -0.54
CA GLY A 394 -31.91 11.29 0.30
C GLY A 394 -31.10 10.07 -0.17
N ARG A 395 -30.37 10.17 -1.29
CA ARG A 395 -29.56 9.07 -1.85
C ARG A 395 -28.31 8.83 -1.02
N VAL A 396 -27.86 7.58 -1.02
CA VAL A 396 -26.60 7.16 -0.39
C VAL A 396 -25.62 6.74 -1.48
N TYR A 397 -24.38 7.19 -1.35
CA TYR A 397 -23.26 6.85 -2.22
C TYR A 397 -22.18 6.17 -1.38
N ILE A 398 -21.49 5.18 -1.94
CA ILE A 398 -20.27 4.68 -1.32
C ILE A 398 -19.15 5.62 -1.76
N SER A 399 -18.34 6.09 -0.81
CA SER A 399 -17.30 7.08 -1.06
C SER A 399 -15.92 6.58 -0.63
N SER A 400 -14.90 7.21 -1.23
CA SER A 400 -13.51 7.12 -0.78
C SER A 400 -13.23 8.22 0.23
N GLN A 401 -12.67 7.88 1.38
CA GLN A 401 -12.37 8.82 2.45
C GLN A 401 -10.94 8.65 2.95
N ASN A 402 -10.27 9.77 3.22
CA ASN A 402 -8.99 9.84 3.90
C ASN A 402 -8.87 11.15 4.70
N HIS A 403 -9.47 11.20 5.88
CA HIS A 403 -9.37 12.36 6.76
C HIS A 403 -9.40 11.97 8.25
N GLY A 404 -8.60 12.68 9.05
CA GLY A 404 -8.54 12.54 10.52
C GLY A 404 -9.31 13.64 11.27
N TYR A 405 -9.78 14.66 10.56
CA TYR A 405 -10.49 15.82 11.09
C TYR A 405 -11.84 15.95 10.39
N VAL A 406 -12.79 16.60 11.05
CA VAL A 406 -14.13 16.91 10.50
C VAL A 406 -14.58 18.28 10.96
N VAL A 407 -15.49 18.88 10.19
CA VAL A 407 -16.15 20.15 10.53
C VAL A 407 -17.21 19.92 11.61
N ASP A 408 -17.22 20.76 12.64
CA ASP A 408 -18.30 20.84 13.62
C ASP A 408 -19.39 21.78 13.11
N THR A 409 -20.56 21.23 12.82
CA THR A 409 -21.72 21.99 12.35
C THR A 409 -22.69 22.40 13.45
N LYS A 410 -22.42 22.07 14.73
CA LYS A 410 -23.35 22.36 15.84
C LYS A 410 -23.66 23.84 15.99
N ASN A 411 -22.65 24.69 15.79
CA ASN A 411 -22.76 26.14 15.94
C ASN A 411 -22.63 26.88 14.59
N LEU A 412 -22.79 26.17 13.47
CA LEU A 412 -22.72 26.78 12.15
C LEU A 412 -24.02 27.55 11.88
N ASP A 413 -23.91 28.85 11.64
CA ASP A 413 -25.06 29.66 11.26
C ASP A 413 -25.58 29.23 9.88
N ALA A 414 -26.86 28.86 9.83
CA ALA A 414 -27.54 28.46 8.60
C ALA A 414 -27.62 29.59 7.56
N SER A 415 -27.48 30.85 7.99
CA SER A 415 -27.33 32.00 7.09
C SER A 415 -26.01 31.98 6.31
N VAL A 416 -25.01 31.25 6.79
CA VAL A 416 -23.69 31.07 6.14
C VAL A 416 -23.66 29.77 5.35
N ALA A 417 -23.96 28.65 5.98
CA ALA A 417 -23.93 27.35 5.32
C ALA A 417 -24.79 26.31 6.05
N VAL A 418 -25.23 25.30 5.30
CA VAL A 418 -26.02 24.18 5.81
C VAL A 418 -25.36 22.84 5.45
N PRO A 419 -25.49 21.80 6.30
CA PRO A 419 -25.07 20.44 5.95
C PRO A 419 -25.71 19.98 4.64
N ALA A 420 -24.87 19.51 3.71
CA ALA A 420 -25.30 18.94 2.43
C ALA A 420 -25.16 17.41 2.40
N PHE A 421 -24.18 16.88 3.12
CA PHE A 421 -23.91 15.46 3.20
C PHE A 421 -23.63 15.03 4.64
N THR A 422 -23.98 13.79 4.97
CA THR A 422 -23.68 13.19 6.28
C THR A 422 -23.22 11.74 6.13
N ASN A 423 -22.33 11.32 7.01
CA ASN A 423 -21.89 9.93 7.07
C ASN A 423 -23.00 9.07 7.67
N VAL A 424 -23.33 7.96 7.02
CA VAL A 424 -24.42 7.08 7.50
C VAL A 424 -24.01 6.24 8.72
N ASN A 425 -22.71 6.00 8.91
CA ASN A 425 -22.22 5.15 10.01
C ASN A 425 -22.20 5.89 11.35
N ASP A 426 -21.78 7.15 11.37
CA ASP A 426 -21.52 7.90 12.61
C ASP A 426 -22.11 9.32 12.64
N GLY A 427 -22.76 9.77 11.56
CA GLY A 427 -23.46 11.04 11.49
C GLY A 427 -22.56 12.28 11.36
N THR A 428 -21.25 12.12 11.13
CA THR A 428 -20.37 13.28 10.93
C THR A 428 -20.75 14.06 9.68
N ASN A 429 -20.38 15.35 9.63
CA ASN A 429 -20.57 16.16 8.43
C ASN A 429 -19.68 15.63 7.30
N GLU A 430 -20.24 15.53 6.10
CA GLU A 430 -19.54 15.06 4.91
C GLU A 430 -19.54 16.10 3.77
N GLY A 431 -19.99 17.32 4.07
CA GLY A 431 -20.10 18.39 3.09
C GLY A 431 -21.09 19.49 3.50
N LEU A 432 -20.87 20.68 2.95
CA LEU A 432 -21.67 21.88 3.18
C LEU A 432 -22.14 22.48 1.86
N ALA A 433 -23.30 23.14 1.90
CA ALA A 433 -23.75 24.07 0.88
C ALA A 433 -23.82 25.48 1.49
N TYR A 434 -23.19 26.46 0.86
CA TYR A 434 -23.14 27.82 1.39
C TYR A 434 -24.37 28.61 0.94
N THR A 435 -25.01 29.25 1.91
CA THR A 435 -26.27 29.98 1.70
C THR A 435 -25.99 31.27 0.95
N GLY A 436 -26.70 31.50 -0.16
CA GLY A 436 -26.54 32.70 -0.99
C GLY A 436 -25.23 32.78 -1.78
N LYS A 437 -24.43 31.70 -1.82
CA LYS A 437 -23.16 31.63 -2.53
C LYS A 437 -23.14 30.45 -3.50
N ASN A 438 -22.42 30.59 -4.62
CA ASN A 438 -22.21 29.49 -5.58
C ASN A 438 -21.08 28.57 -5.12
N ILE A 439 -21.19 28.05 -3.89
CA ILE A 439 -20.13 27.28 -3.22
C ILE A 439 -20.73 26.02 -2.60
N PHE A 440 -20.12 24.87 -2.89
CA PHE A 440 -20.39 23.62 -2.18
C PHE A 440 -19.11 22.87 -1.88
N THR A 441 -19.12 22.07 -0.84
CA THR A 441 -17.92 21.37 -0.36
C THR A 441 -18.27 19.95 0.07
N VAL A 442 -17.30 19.05 -0.01
CA VAL A 442 -17.44 17.64 0.41
C VAL A 442 -16.20 17.19 1.17
N GLN A 443 -16.40 16.37 2.19
CA GLN A 443 -15.33 15.85 3.05
C GLN A 443 -14.67 14.58 2.46
N PHE A 444 -15.41 13.82 1.67
CA PHE A 444 -14.94 12.64 0.94
C PHE A 444 -14.28 13.01 -0.39
N HIS A 445 -13.82 12.01 -1.14
CA HIS A 445 -13.04 12.16 -2.37
C HIS A 445 -13.84 11.72 -3.61
N PRO A 446 -14.52 12.65 -4.31
CA PRO A 446 -15.29 12.37 -5.52
C PRO A 446 -14.44 11.84 -6.68
N GLU A 447 -13.16 12.19 -6.70
CA GLU A 447 -12.18 11.72 -7.68
C GLU A 447 -11.79 10.26 -7.47
N ALA A 448 -12.08 9.67 -6.30
CA ALA A 448 -11.67 8.31 -5.94
C ALA A 448 -10.17 8.08 -6.21
N CYS A 449 -9.77 6.97 -6.83
CA CYS A 449 -8.36 6.61 -7.03
C CYS A 449 -7.56 6.57 -5.71
N PRO A 450 -7.80 5.53 -4.88
CA PRO A 450 -8.72 4.42 -5.15
C PRO A 450 -10.11 4.65 -4.58
N GLY A 451 -11.02 3.73 -4.88
CA GLY A 451 -12.38 3.72 -4.34
C GLY A 451 -13.46 3.73 -5.43
N PRO A 452 -14.74 3.79 -5.02
CA PRO A 452 -15.89 3.78 -5.91
C PRO A 452 -16.01 5.07 -6.71
N GLN A 453 -16.58 5.00 -7.91
CA GLN A 453 -16.80 6.15 -8.79
C GLN A 453 -18.19 6.81 -8.60
N ASP A 454 -18.95 6.37 -7.59
CA ASP A 454 -20.35 6.75 -7.33
C ASP A 454 -20.55 8.27 -7.16
N SER A 455 -19.54 8.98 -6.66
CA SER A 455 -19.57 10.42 -6.39
C SER A 455 -19.01 11.30 -7.52
N GLY A 456 -18.57 10.73 -8.64
CA GLY A 456 -17.97 11.49 -9.74
C GLY A 456 -18.86 12.57 -10.35
N TYR A 457 -20.19 12.43 -10.21
CA TYR A 457 -21.18 13.41 -10.69
C TYR A 457 -21.04 14.80 -10.04
N LEU A 458 -20.33 14.90 -8.90
CA LEU A 458 -20.09 16.18 -8.24
C LEU A 458 -19.20 17.10 -9.08
N PHE A 459 -18.30 16.54 -9.90
CA PHE A 459 -17.59 17.34 -10.90
C PHE A 459 -18.55 17.87 -11.98
N ASP A 460 -19.55 17.08 -12.40
CA ASP A 460 -20.57 17.56 -13.37
C ASP A 460 -21.45 18.65 -12.76
N ARG A 461 -21.74 18.58 -11.46
CA ARG A 461 -22.41 19.66 -10.72
C ARG A 461 -21.57 20.92 -10.74
N PHE A 462 -20.26 20.81 -10.51
CA PHE A 462 -19.35 21.95 -10.56
C PHE A 462 -19.26 22.55 -11.97
N MET A 463 -19.22 21.75 -13.03
CA MET A 463 -19.29 22.23 -14.41
C MET A 463 -20.51 23.10 -14.65
N LYS A 464 -21.70 22.64 -14.22
CA LYS A 464 -22.95 23.40 -14.36
C LYS A 464 -22.93 24.72 -13.58
N MET A 465 -22.22 24.79 -12.46
CA MET A 465 -22.10 26.04 -11.71
C MET A 465 -21.32 27.11 -12.48
N MET A 466 -20.38 26.71 -13.34
CA MET A 466 -19.57 27.60 -14.18
C MET A 466 -20.29 28.02 -15.48
N GLU A 467 -21.39 27.36 -15.85
CA GLU A 467 -22.16 27.69 -17.05
C GLU A 467 -23.09 28.91 -16.86
N VAL A 468 -23.44 29.24 -15.62
CA VAL A 468 -24.54 30.17 -15.28
C VAL A 468 -24.15 31.65 -15.46
N ASP A 469 -22.86 31.97 -15.53
CA ASP A 469 -22.34 33.36 -15.57
C ASP A 469 -21.67 33.76 -16.91
N ARG A 470 -22.08 33.14 -18.04
CA ARG A 470 -21.59 33.52 -19.37
C ARG A 470 -22.47 34.52 -20.12
#